data_AF-A0A1H4ECC6-F1
#
_entry.id   AF-A0A1H4ECC6-F1
#
_cell.length_a   1.000
_cell.length_b   1.000
_cell.length_c   1.000
_cell.angle_alpha   90.00
_cell.angle_beta   90.00
_cell.angle_gamma   90.00
#
_symmetry.space_group_name_H-M   'P 1'
#
loop_
_entity.id
_entity.type
_entity.pdbx_description
1 polymer ?
#
loop_
_entity_poly.entity_id
_entity_poly.type
_entity_poly.pdbx_seq_one_letter_code
_entity_poly.pdbx_strand_id
1 'polypeptide(L)'
;MVRKKIILPDKIFHKLWDHACDIDSFDEFYALITAPSSQSYINMQKYNISTNQLYDILKSIHSAAHYSLRSMINDYGFTKASFSHRFCVPIRTVENWCNQTNKCPSYTRLLFLNALDYSILPKGICFESSISVTKNTEKPLADEAEFTISATTQEILKEGSLLDKQENDLSHFSLRDWEQTHSNSGNSDILAKTDYLSDILNRRSRQLGDNC
;
A
#
# COMPACT_ATOMS: atom_id res chain seq x y z
N MET A 1 -32.00 -14.20 -14.18
CA MET A 1 -32.38 -13.40 -12.99
C MET A 1 -31.10 -12.76 -12.44
N VAL A 2 -30.86 -11.48 -12.72
CA VAL A 2 -29.63 -10.79 -12.28
C VAL A 2 -29.74 -10.54 -10.77
N ARG A 3 -28.89 -11.19 -9.97
CA ARG A 3 -28.84 -10.92 -8.53
C ARG A 3 -28.35 -9.49 -8.33
N LYS A 4 -29.15 -8.66 -7.65
CA LYS A 4 -28.77 -7.29 -7.29
C LYS A 4 -27.50 -7.35 -6.44
N LYS A 5 -26.41 -6.73 -6.91
CA LYS A 5 -25.17 -6.62 -6.15
C LYS A 5 -25.38 -5.63 -5.00
N ILE A 6 -25.07 -6.06 -3.79
CA ILE A 6 -25.09 -5.18 -2.61
C ILE A 6 -23.73 -4.51 -2.52
N ILE A 7 -23.74 -3.20 -2.32
CA ILE A 7 -22.51 -2.40 -2.25
C ILE A 7 -22.24 -2.10 -0.78
N LEU A 8 -21.06 -2.50 -0.31
CA LEU A 8 -20.56 -2.15 1.02
C LEU A 8 -19.60 -0.95 0.89
N PRO A 9 -19.94 0.21 1.49
CA PRO A 9 -19.04 1.37 1.49
C PRO A 9 -17.71 1.08 2.17
N ASP A 10 -16.62 1.59 1.60
CA ASP A 10 -15.26 1.31 2.07
C ASP A 10 -15.01 1.85 3.48
N LYS A 11 -15.62 3.00 3.82
CA LYS A 11 -15.57 3.58 5.17
C LYS A 11 -16.18 2.67 6.24
N ILE A 12 -17.20 1.91 5.88
CA ILE A 12 -17.85 0.97 6.79
C ILE A 12 -16.99 -0.26 6.93
N PHE A 13 -16.50 -0.80 5.81
CA PHE A 13 -15.59 -1.92 5.83
C PHE A 13 -14.34 -1.66 6.67
N HIS A 14 -13.72 -0.48 6.54
CA HIS A 14 -12.58 -0.08 7.38
C HIS A 14 -12.90 -0.23 8.87
N LYS A 15 -14.05 0.33 9.33
CA LYS A 15 -14.47 0.23 10.73
C LYS A 15 -14.73 -1.22 11.16
N LEU A 16 -15.38 -2.01 10.30
CA LEU A 16 -15.64 -3.42 10.57
C LEU A 16 -14.33 -4.20 10.70
N TRP A 17 -13.36 -3.93 9.81
CA TRP A 17 -12.06 -4.59 9.80
C TRP A 17 -11.24 -4.25 11.04
N ASP A 18 -11.25 -2.98 11.46
CA ASP A 18 -10.54 -2.50 12.65
C ASP A 18 -11.07 -3.21 13.90
N HIS A 19 -12.39 -3.18 14.12
CA HIS A 19 -13.03 -3.87 15.23
C HIS A 19 -12.85 -5.40 15.18
N ALA A 20 -12.84 -6.00 13.99
CA ALA A 20 -12.59 -7.43 13.84
C ALA A 20 -11.14 -7.82 14.20
N CYS A 21 -10.17 -6.91 14.03
CA CYS A 21 -8.78 -7.14 14.41
C CYS A 21 -8.53 -7.01 15.92
N ASP A 22 -9.35 -6.20 16.60
CA ASP A 22 -9.27 -5.96 18.04
C ASP A 22 -9.96 -7.06 18.85
N ILE A 23 -11.05 -7.63 18.33
CA ILE A 23 -11.89 -8.59 19.05
C ILE A 23 -11.65 -10.01 18.55
N ASP A 24 -11.19 -10.89 19.44
CA ASP A 24 -10.94 -12.29 19.14
C ASP A 24 -12.23 -13.13 19.05
N SER A 25 -13.24 -12.81 19.87
CA SER A 25 -14.52 -13.55 19.90
C SER A 25 -15.52 -13.02 18.88
N PHE A 26 -16.04 -13.91 18.03
CA PHE A 26 -17.04 -13.53 17.02
C PHE A 26 -18.35 -13.03 17.64
N ASP A 27 -18.81 -13.62 18.75
CA ASP A 27 -20.08 -13.25 19.38
C ASP A 27 -20.04 -11.84 19.96
N GLU A 28 -18.89 -11.47 20.55
CA GLU A 28 -18.64 -10.12 21.07
C GLU A 28 -18.57 -9.09 19.93
N PHE A 29 -17.87 -9.44 18.84
CA PHE A 29 -17.81 -8.62 17.63
C PHE A 29 -19.21 -8.40 17.02
N TYR A 30 -20.02 -9.47 16.92
CA TYR A 30 -21.38 -9.40 16.40
C TYR A 30 -22.28 -8.51 17.27
N ALA A 31 -22.18 -8.66 18.60
CA ALA A 31 -22.92 -7.84 19.55
C ALA A 31 -22.51 -6.36 19.45
N LEU A 32 -21.21 -6.07 19.32
CA LEU A 32 -20.70 -4.70 19.18
C LEU A 32 -21.28 -4.00 17.93
N ILE A 33 -21.42 -4.68 16.80
CA ILE A 33 -21.91 -4.05 15.57
C ILE A 33 -23.43 -3.95 15.53
N THR A 34 -24.14 -4.94 16.10
CA THR A 34 -25.59 -5.09 15.95
C THR A 34 -26.40 -4.43 17.06
N ALA A 35 -25.85 -4.35 18.29
CA ALA A 35 -26.58 -3.79 19.43
C ALA A 35 -26.78 -2.26 19.25
N PRO A 36 -28.02 -1.75 19.29
CA PRO A 36 -28.27 -0.29 19.17
C PRO A 36 -27.65 0.54 20.29
N SER A 37 -27.34 -0.10 21.42
CA SER A 37 -26.70 0.53 22.59
C SER A 37 -25.18 0.61 22.49
N SER A 38 -24.56 -0.01 21.48
CA SER A 38 -23.10 0.00 21.34
C SER A 38 -22.61 1.30 20.71
N GLN A 39 -21.39 1.69 21.07
CA GLN A 39 -20.72 2.88 20.52
C GLN A 39 -20.46 2.75 19.01
N SER A 40 -20.23 1.53 18.54
CA SER A 40 -19.90 1.20 17.14
C SER A 40 -21.10 0.64 16.37
N TYR A 41 -22.33 0.91 16.81
CA TYR A 41 -23.54 0.47 16.13
C TYR A 41 -23.58 0.97 14.68
N ILE A 42 -23.89 0.07 13.75
CA ILE A 42 -24.04 0.41 12.33
C ILE A 42 -25.42 -0.03 11.85
N ASN A 43 -26.24 0.94 11.42
CA ASN A 43 -27.50 0.63 10.78
C ASN A 43 -27.28 0.09 9.35
N MET A 44 -27.15 -1.23 9.24
CA MET A 44 -26.87 -1.94 7.99
C MET A 44 -28.08 -2.01 7.04
N GLN A 45 -29.31 -1.80 7.55
CA GLN A 45 -30.51 -1.75 6.72
C GLN A 45 -30.47 -0.60 5.72
N LYS A 46 -29.78 0.49 6.05
CA LYS A 46 -29.52 1.63 5.14
C LYS A 46 -28.86 1.19 3.82
N TYR A 47 -28.09 0.11 3.84
CA TYR A 47 -27.36 -0.40 2.67
C TYR A 47 -28.05 -1.58 1.98
N ASN A 48 -29.33 -1.83 2.29
CA ASN A 48 -30.10 -2.98 1.81
C ASN A 48 -29.49 -4.34 2.20
N ILE A 49 -28.76 -4.41 3.32
CA ILE A 49 -28.21 -5.65 3.86
C ILE A 49 -29.24 -6.27 4.80
N SER A 50 -29.64 -7.50 4.53
CA SER A 50 -30.52 -8.27 5.42
C SER A 50 -29.77 -8.81 6.64
N THR A 51 -30.48 -9.15 7.73
CA THR A 51 -29.86 -9.67 8.97
C THR A 51 -29.06 -10.96 8.74
N ASN A 52 -29.57 -11.87 7.92
CA ASN A 52 -28.86 -13.10 7.58
C ASN A 52 -27.58 -12.82 6.79
N GLN A 53 -27.64 -11.91 5.82
CA GLN A 53 -26.46 -11.48 5.08
C GLN A 53 -25.45 -10.76 5.97
N LEU A 54 -25.92 -9.96 6.93
CA LEU A 54 -25.06 -9.27 7.88
C LEU A 54 -24.24 -10.26 8.70
N TYR A 55 -24.87 -11.32 9.21
CA TYR A 55 -24.18 -12.38 9.94
C TYR A 55 -23.06 -13.00 9.09
N ASP A 56 -23.37 -13.36 7.83
CA ASP A 56 -22.38 -13.95 6.91
C ASP A 56 -21.23 -12.99 6.59
N ILE A 57 -21.53 -11.70 6.39
CA ILE A 57 -20.51 -10.66 6.16
C ILE A 57 -19.58 -10.54 7.35
N LEU A 58 -20.14 -10.36 8.54
CA LEU A 58 -19.35 -10.18 9.76
C LEU A 58 -18.52 -11.42 10.05
N LYS A 59 -19.08 -12.62 9.85
CA LYS A 59 -18.36 -13.88 10.03
C LYS A 59 -17.21 -14.02 9.04
N SER A 60 -17.44 -13.68 7.78
CA SER A 60 -16.40 -13.71 6.73
C SER A 60 -15.28 -12.71 7.02
N ILE A 61 -15.62 -11.48 7.41
CA ILE A 61 -14.65 -10.44 7.77
C ILE A 61 -13.84 -10.87 9.01
N HIS A 62 -14.49 -11.36 10.06
CA HIS A 62 -13.82 -11.83 11.28
C HIS A 62 -12.89 -13.01 10.99
N SER A 63 -13.35 -13.98 10.20
CA SER A 63 -12.53 -15.12 9.78
C SER A 63 -11.30 -14.66 8.98
N ALA A 64 -11.46 -13.69 8.08
CA ALA A 64 -10.36 -13.11 7.30
C ALA A 64 -9.38 -12.30 8.17
N ALA A 65 -9.89 -11.55 9.15
CA ALA A 65 -9.09 -10.77 10.08
C ALA A 65 -8.19 -11.67 10.94
N HIS A 66 -8.69 -12.83 11.36
CA HIS A 66 -7.94 -13.80 12.18
C HIS A 66 -7.19 -14.86 11.37
N TYR A 67 -7.17 -14.72 10.04
CA TYR A 67 -6.50 -15.68 9.18
C TYR A 67 -4.98 -15.60 9.33
N SER A 68 -4.40 -16.65 9.90
CA SER A 68 -2.97 -16.70 10.19
C SER A 68 -2.16 -16.78 8.89
N LEU A 69 -1.00 -16.12 8.87
CA LEU A 69 -0.12 -16.15 7.69
C LEU A 69 0.37 -17.58 7.41
N ARG A 70 0.54 -18.39 8.45
CA ARG A 70 0.92 -19.81 8.31
C ARG A 70 -0.16 -20.59 7.56
N SER A 71 -1.43 -20.41 7.94
CA SER A 71 -2.56 -21.04 7.24
C SER A 71 -2.64 -20.55 5.79
N MET A 72 -2.50 -19.23 5.58
CA MET A 72 -2.49 -18.65 4.24
C MET A 72 -1.40 -19.25 3.33
N ILE A 73 -0.17 -19.37 3.83
CA ILE A 73 0.93 -19.95 3.05
C ILE A 73 0.63 -21.42 2.70
N ASN A 74 0.11 -22.18 3.66
CA ASN A 74 -0.19 -23.60 3.46
C ASN A 74 -1.36 -23.82 2.49
N ASP A 75 -2.46 -23.08 2.65
CA ASP A 75 -3.69 -23.26 1.88
C ASP A 75 -3.48 -22.92 0.39
N TYR A 76 -2.57 -21.97 0.11
CA TYR A 76 -2.20 -21.60 -1.26
C TYR A 76 -0.95 -22.35 -1.77
N GLY A 77 -0.40 -23.30 -1.01
CA GLY A 77 0.70 -24.15 -1.44
C GLY A 77 2.05 -23.42 -1.59
N PHE A 78 2.26 -22.30 -0.90
CA PHE A 78 3.54 -21.59 -0.94
C PHE A 78 4.53 -22.17 0.05
N THR A 79 5.82 -22.04 -0.28
CA THR A 79 6.88 -22.12 0.74
C THR A 79 7.11 -20.73 1.33
N LYS A 80 7.65 -20.64 2.56
CA LYS A 80 7.99 -19.35 3.18
C LYS A 80 8.94 -18.51 2.33
N ALA A 81 9.90 -19.16 1.66
CA ALA A 81 10.82 -18.51 0.72
C ALA A 81 10.09 -18.00 -0.54
N SER A 82 9.23 -18.83 -1.16
CA SER A 82 8.43 -18.40 -2.32
C SER A 82 7.52 -17.22 -1.98
N PHE A 83 6.89 -17.25 -0.80
CA PHE A 83 6.09 -16.14 -0.30
C PHE A 83 6.92 -14.87 -0.09
N SER A 84 8.10 -15.00 0.54
CA SER A 84 9.06 -13.90 0.72
C SER A 84 9.45 -13.25 -0.60
N HIS A 85 9.75 -14.04 -1.63
CA HIS A 85 10.11 -13.53 -2.96
C HIS A 85 8.90 -12.89 -3.67
N ARG A 86 7.72 -13.50 -3.59
CA ARG A 86 6.51 -13.00 -4.26
C ARG A 86 6.07 -11.63 -3.72
N PHE A 87 6.13 -11.45 -2.40
CA PHE A 87 5.66 -10.24 -1.74
C PHE A 87 6.77 -9.27 -1.35
N CYS A 88 8.02 -9.55 -1.73
CA CYS A 88 9.20 -8.75 -1.39
C CYS A 88 9.33 -8.47 0.12
N VAL A 89 8.95 -9.44 0.96
CA VAL A 89 9.06 -9.35 2.42
C VAL A 89 10.27 -10.17 2.87
N PRO A 90 11.16 -9.66 3.74
CA PRO A 90 12.27 -10.45 4.25
C PRO A 90 11.82 -11.77 4.87
N ILE A 91 12.51 -12.87 4.55
CA ILE A 91 12.12 -14.22 5.00
C ILE A 91 12.03 -14.32 6.53
N ARG A 92 12.92 -13.64 7.27
CA ARG A 92 12.91 -13.57 8.73
C ARG A 92 11.61 -12.98 9.28
N THR A 93 11.05 -11.99 8.57
CA THR A 93 9.77 -11.35 8.93
C THR A 93 8.61 -12.31 8.69
N VAL A 94 8.60 -13.01 7.54
CA VAL A 94 7.60 -14.03 7.23
C VAL A 94 7.62 -15.16 8.27
N GLU A 95 8.81 -15.61 8.68
CA GLU A 95 8.98 -16.61 9.73
C GLU A 95 8.45 -16.14 11.08
N ASN A 96 8.78 -14.91 11.48
CA ASN A 96 8.29 -14.33 12.73
C ASN A 96 6.76 -14.24 12.76
N TRP A 97 6.14 -13.84 11.65
CA TRP A 97 4.69 -13.83 11.50
C TRP A 97 4.08 -15.23 11.52
N CYS A 98 4.71 -16.22 10.90
CA CYS A 98 4.25 -17.61 10.92
C CYS A 98 4.35 -18.26 12.30
N ASN A 99 5.40 -17.92 13.06
CA ASN A 99 5.66 -18.43 14.39
C ASN A 99 4.90 -17.64 15.48
N GLN A 100 4.14 -16.62 15.09
CA GLN A 100 3.42 -15.69 15.99
C GLN A 100 4.35 -14.99 17.01
N THR A 101 5.66 -14.93 16.75
CA THR A 101 6.60 -14.17 17.58
C THR A 101 6.38 -12.68 17.42
N ASN A 102 5.98 -12.25 16.21
CA ASN A 102 5.45 -10.92 15.93
C ASN A 102 4.11 -11.05 15.23
N LYS A 103 3.12 -10.23 15.59
CA LYS A 103 1.82 -10.18 14.90
C LYS A 103 2.01 -9.55 13.52
N CYS A 104 1.51 -10.21 12.48
CA CYS A 104 1.43 -9.61 11.15
C CYS A 104 0.50 -8.39 11.20
N PRO A 105 0.94 -7.20 10.73
CA PRO A 105 0.08 -6.02 10.72
C PRO A 105 -1.23 -6.28 9.97
N SER A 106 -2.33 -5.70 10.46
CA SER A 106 -3.68 -5.92 9.92
C SER A 106 -3.81 -5.52 8.45
N TYR A 107 -3.25 -4.36 8.08
CA TYR A 107 -3.23 -3.87 6.70
C TYR A 107 -2.41 -4.77 5.77
N THR A 108 -1.30 -5.34 6.27
CA THR A 108 -0.45 -6.25 5.48
C THR A 108 -1.18 -7.57 5.21
N ARG A 109 -1.90 -8.11 6.20
CA ARG A 109 -2.75 -9.29 6.03
C ARG A 109 -3.82 -9.04 4.96
N LEU A 110 -4.50 -7.89 5.02
CA LEU A 110 -5.50 -7.50 4.03
C LEU A 110 -4.89 -7.40 2.63
N LEU A 111 -3.69 -6.83 2.51
CA LEU A 111 -2.98 -6.71 1.23
C LEU A 111 -2.67 -8.09 0.64
N PHE A 112 -2.20 -9.04 1.46
CA PHE A 112 -1.96 -10.41 0.98
C PHE A 112 -3.24 -11.12 0.57
N LEU A 113 -4.32 -10.99 1.35
CA LEU A 113 -5.62 -11.55 1.02
C LEU A 113 -6.11 -11.03 -0.34
N ASN A 114 -6.00 -9.72 -0.57
CA ASN A 114 -6.39 -9.11 -1.83
C ASN A 114 -5.51 -9.61 -3.00
N ALA A 115 -4.19 -9.66 -2.82
CA ALA A 115 -3.26 -10.13 -3.84
C ALA A 115 -3.36 -11.64 -4.15
N LEU A 116 -4.02 -12.41 -3.28
CA LEU A 116 -4.32 -13.82 -3.46
C LEU A 116 -5.76 -14.07 -3.94
N ASP A 117 -6.50 -13.00 -4.29
CA ASP A 117 -7.92 -13.05 -4.68
C ASP A 117 -8.80 -13.77 -3.65
N TYR A 118 -8.44 -13.69 -2.36
CA TYR A 118 -9.24 -14.25 -1.29
C TYR A 118 -10.57 -13.49 -1.16
N SER A 119 -11.68 -14.22 -1.21
CA SER A 119 -13.01 -13.65 -1.07
C SER A 119 -13.29 -13.24 0.39
N ILE A 120 -12.85 -12.04 0.78
CA ILE A 120 -13.10 -11.48 2.12
C ILE A 120 -14.62 -11.31 2.36
N LEU A 121 -15.37 -10.98 1.31
CA LEU A 121 -16.82 -10.79 1.38
C LEU A 121 -17.58 -12.02 0.82
N PRO A 122 -18.79 -12.29 1.33
CA PRO A 122 -19.69 -13.28 0.76
C PRO A 122 -20.08 -12.96 -0.69
N LYS A 123 -20.41 -14.01 -1.46
CA LYS A 123 -20.82 -13.91 -2.86
C LYS A 123 -22.02 -12.97 -3.02
N GLY A 124 -21.90 -12.00 -3.93
CA GLY A 124 -22.97 -11.03 -4.26
C GLY A 124 -22.84 -9.68 -3.56
N ILE A 125 -21.78 -9.50 -2.75
CA ILE A 125 -21.44 -8.25 -2.07
C ILE A 125 -20.10 -7.77 -2.62
N CYS A 126 -20.00 -6.48 -2.91
CA CYS A 126 -18.79 -5.87 -3.45
C CYS A 126 -18.46 -4.55 -2.76
N PHE A 127 -17.18 -4.20 -2.77
CA PHE A 127 -16.69 -2.90 -2.29
C PHE A 127 -17.08 -1.78 -3.23
N GLU A 128 -17.18 -0.57 -2.69
CA GLU A 128 -17.44 0.63 -3.49
C GLU A 128 -16.28 0.88 -4.48
N SER A 129 -15.03 0.78 -4.01
CA SER A 129 -13.83 0.92 -4.84
C SER A 129 -13.75 -0.08 -5.99
N SER A 130 -14.22 -1.31 -5.80
CA SER A 130 -14.23 -2.34 -6.85
C SER A 130 -15.16 -2.02 -8.03
N ILE A 131 -16.09 -1.08 -7.86
CA ILE A 131 -17.05 -0.64 -8.90
C ILE A 131 -16.51 0.56 -9.69
N SER A 132 -15.73 1.43 -9.06
CA SER A 132 -15.20 2.64 -9.70
C SER A 132 -14.16 2.33 -10.78
N VAL A 133 -13.42 1.22 -10.65
CA VAL A 133 -12.43 0.78 -11.65
C VAL A 133 -13.08 0.48 -13.01
N THR A 134 -14.30 -0.08 -13.02
CA THR A 134 -14.95 -0.49 -14.28
C THR A 134 -15.59 0.66 -15.06
N LYS A 135 -15.87 1.80 -14.42
CA LYS A 135 -16.45 2.97 -15.11
C LYS A 135 -15.44 3.72 -15.98
N ASN A 136 -14.14 3.57 -15.72
CA ASN A 136 -13.09 4.24 -16.49
C ASN A 136 -12.64 3.44 -17.72
N THR A 137 -13.02 2.16 -17.83
CA THR A 137 -12.67 1.28 -18.96
C THR A 137 -13.69 1.28 -20.10
N GLU A 138 -14.78 2.04 -19.99
CA GLU A 138 -15.82 2.17 -21.03
C GLU A 138 -15.74 3.51 -21.78
N LYS A 139 -14.53 4.06 -22.00
CA LYS A 139 -14.33 5.03 -23.08
C LYS A 139 -13.90 4.24 -24.33
N PRO A 140 -14.67 4.28 -25.43
CA PRO A 140 -14.34 3.50 -26.61
C PRO A 140 -13.01 3.99 -27.16
N LEU A 141 -12.12 3.02 -27.44
CA LEU A 141 -10.90 3.22 -28.22
C LEU A 141 -11.35 3.71 -29.61
N ALA A 142 -11.21 5.00 -29.87
CA ALA A 142 -11.25 5.57 -31.20
C ALA A 142 -9.83 5.96 -31.58
N ASP A 143 -9.39 5.32 -32.66
CA ASP A 143 -8.38 5.72 -33.63
C ASP A 143 -6.90 5.67 -33.22
N GLU A 144 -6.29 4.59 -33.75
CA GLU A 144 -4.90 4.45 -34.20
C GLU A 144 -4.22 5.80 -34.48
N ALA A 145 -3.20 6.14 -33.69
CA ALA A 145 -2.18 7.11 -34.08
C ALA A 145 -0.81 6.57 -33.67
N GLU A 146 -0.03 6.24 -34.69
CA GLU A 146 1.30 5.66 -34.66
C GLU A 146 2.27 6.49 -33.79
N PHE A 147 2.87 5.85 -32.79
CA PHE A 147 3.92 6.44 -31.97
C PHE A 147 5.26 6.38 -32.73
N THR A 148 5.55 7.42 -33.51
CA THR A 148 6.88 7.62 -34.10
C THR A 148 7.71 8.49 -33.17
N ILE A 149 8.73 7.91 -32.55
CA ILE A 149 9.75 8.63 -31.76
C ILE A 149 10.67 9.37 -32.74
N SER A 150 10.70 10.70 -32.69
CA SER A 150 11.83 11.47 -33.24
C SER A 150 12.21 12.57 -32.27
N ALA A 151 13.42 12.41 -31.72
CA ALA A 151 14.12 13.41 -30.94
C ALA A 151 14.34 14.69 -31.74
N THR A 152 14.18 15.87 -31.14
CA THR A 152 15.12 16.99 -31.33
C THR A 152 14.99 17.97 -30.16
N THR A 153 16.03 18.03 -29.35
CA THR A 153 16.27 19.08 -28.36
C THR A 153 16.66 20.37 -29.07
N GLN A 154 16.35 21.51 -28.44
CA GLN A 154 16.83 22.89 -28.69
C GLN A 154 15.81 23.80 -29.35
N GLU A 155 15.08 24.55 -28.52
CA GLU A 155 15.13 26.01 -28.58
C GLU A 155 14.71 26.57 -27.21
N ILE A 156 15.66 27.27 -26.60
CA ILE A 156 15.67 27.79 -25.24
C ILE A 156 15.59 29.32 -25.38
N LEU A 157 14.71 29.94 -24.57
CA LEU A 157 14.71 31.33 -24.08
C LEU A 157 14.38 32.48 -25.04
N LYS A 158 13.24 33.13 -24.74
CA LYS A 158 12.94 34.60 -24.74
C LYS A 158 11.44 34.70 -24.43
N GLU A 159 10.85 35.48 -23.53
CA GLU A 159 11.14 36.55 -22.56
C GLU A 159 9.95 36.43 -21.57
N GLY A 160 10.09 36.44 -20.24
CA GLY A 160 10.41 37.62 -19.44
C GLY A 160 9.26 38.64 -19.35
N SER A 161 8.27 38.46 -18.45
CA SER A 161 7.92 39.43 -17.37
C SER A 161 6.50 39.33 -16.78
N LEU A 162 6.47 39.42 -15.44
CA LEU A 162 5.51 40.12 -14.57
C LEU A 162 4.26 39.42 -13.95
N LEU A 163 4.48 38.97 -12.69
CA LEU A 163 3.67 39.07 -11.45
C LEU A 163 2.48 38.11 -11.14
N ASP A 164 2.80 37.22 -10.19
CA ASP A 164 2.14 36.93 -8.89
C ASP A 164 0.72 36.34 -8.79
N LYS A 165 0.64 35.05 -8.37
CA LYS A 165 0.26 34.65 -6.98
C LYS A 165 0.19 33.12 -6.79
N GLN A 166 1.07 32.64 -5.89
CA GLN A 166 0.97 31.46 -5.00
C GLN A 166 0.14 30.24 -5.45
N GLU A 167 0.81 29.26 -6.05
CA GLU A 167 0.47 27.84 -5.92
C GLU A 167 1.65 27.09 -5.28
N ASN A 168 1.36 26.32 -4.23
CA ASN A 168 2.35 25.50 -3.53
C ASN A 168 2.75 24.32 -4.43
N ASP A 169 3.84 24.52 -5.16
CA ASP A 169 4.49 23.56 -6.05
C ASP A 169 5.15 22.40 -5.27
N LEU A 170 4.60 21.22 -5.43
CA LEU A 170 5.15 19.92 -4.99
C LEU A 170 6.01 19.29 -6.11
N SER A 171 6.59 20.12 -6.98
CA SER A 171 7.11 19.70 -8.29
C SER A 171 8.63 19.77 -8.45
N HIS A 172 9.39 20.05 -7.39
CA HIS A 172 10.85 20.01 -7.51
C HIS A 172 11.57 19.61 -6.21
N PHE A 173 11.25 18.44 -5.67
CA PHE A 173 12.11 17.83 -4.64
C PHE A 173 13.28 17.14 -5.35
N SER A 174 14.44 17.82 -5.44
CA SER A 174 15.62 17.24 -6.09
C SER A 174 16.22 16.14 -5.20
N LEU A 175 16.97 15.21 -5.80
CA LEU A 175 17.68 14.16 -5.05
C LEU A 175 18.61 14.76 -3.97
N ARG A 176 19.15 15.97 -4.21
CA ARG A 176 19.97 16.72 -3.24
C ARG A 176 19.17 17.24 -2.05
N ASP A 177 17.91 17.61 -2.25
CA ASP A 177 17.05 18.12 -1.17
C ASP A 177 16.65 16.98 -0.22
N TRP A 178 16.59 15.74 -0.73
CA TRP A 178 16.37 14.54 0.07
C TRP A 178 17.56 14.19 0.98
N GLU A 179 18.79 14.31 0.46
CA GLU A 179 20.00 14.10 1.25
C GLU A 179 20.16 15.13 2.39
N GLN A 180 19.75 16.39 2.15
CA GLN A 180 19.82 17.43 3.17
C GLN A 180 18.80 17.24 4.30
N THR A 181 17.59 16.78 3.99
CA THR A 181 16.53 16.58 5.00
C THR A 181 16.81 15.42 5.97
N HIS A 182 17.71 14.50 5.62
CA HIS A 182 18.14 13.39 6.48
C HIS A 182 19.44 13.66 7.24
N SER A 183 20.00 14.87 7.13
CA SER A 183 21.28 15.24 7.75
C SER A 183 21.15 15.76 9.20
N ASN A 184 19.93 15.99 9.71
CA ASN A 184 19.71 16.51 11.06
C ASN A 184 19.22 15.43 12.04
N SER A 185 20.11 14.48 12.36
CA SER A 185 20.02 13.66 13.56
C SER A 185 21.43 13.35 14.04
N GLY A 186 21.95 14.24 14.90
CA GLY A 186 23.14 14.11 15.75
C GLY A 186 24.06 12.91 15.54
N ASN A 187 25.01 13.04 14.61
CA ASN A 187 26.39 12.54 14.73
C ASN A 187 27.18 12.93 13.47
N SER A 188 27.57 14.19 13.40
CA SER A 188 28.53 14.67 12.41
C SER A 188 29.94 14.19 12.79
N ASP A 189 30.32 12.98 12.40
CA ASP A 189 31.75 12.60 12.37
C ASP A 189 32.13 11.31 11.61
N ILE A 190 31.26 10.80 10.72
CA ILE A 190 31.60 9.61 9.91
C ILE A 190 32.01 9.98 8.48
N LEU A 191 31.44 11.04 7.89
CA LEU A 191 31.77 11.46 6.52
C LEU A 191 33.05 12.32 6.41
N ALA A 192 33.51 12.93 7.52
CA ALA A 192 34.80 13.63 7.55
C ALA A 192 36.00 12.67 7.50
N LYS A 193 35.80 11.37 7.79
CA LYS A 193 36.87 10.36 7.82
C LYS A 193 37.07 9.60 6.52
N THR A 194 36.26 9.86 5.49
CA THR A 194 36.29 9.10 4.24
C THR A 194 36.52 9.98 3.03
N ASP A 195 37.46 10.92 3.14
CA ASP A 195 38.00 11.66 2.01
C ASP A 195 39.01 10.79 1.21
N TYR A 196 38.62 9.54 0.94
CA TYR A 196 39.44 8.58 0.18
C TYR A 196 39.68 9.05 -1.25
N LEU A 197 38.77 9.85 -1.81
CA LEU A 197 38.91 10.41 -3.15
C LEU A 197 40.00 11.49 -3.21
N SER A 198 40.09 12.38 -2.21
CA SER A 198 41.17 13.36 -2.16
C SER A 198 42.53 12.68 -1.92
N ASP A 199 42.55 11.62 -1.12
CA ASP A 199 43.76 10.84 -0.85
C ASP A 199 44.24 10.04 -2.07
N ILE A 200 43.32 9.50 -2.88
CA ILE A 200 43.62 8.83 -4.16
C ILE A 200 44.13 9.84 -5.20
N LEU A 201 43.51 11.02 -5.28
CA LEU A 201 43.94 12.08 -6.21
C LEU A 201 45.32 12.65 -5.83
N ASN A 202 45.60 12.80 -4.54
CA ASN A 202 46.89 13.28 -4.04
C ASN A 202 48.02 12.25 -4.19
N ARG A 203 47.73 10.95 -4.17
CA ARG A 203 48.73 9.91 -4.48
C ARG A 203 49.09 9.89 -5.96
N ARG A 204 48.12 10.17 -6.83
CA ARG A 204 48.30 10.20 -8.28
C ARG A 204 49.08 11.43 -8.75
N SER A 205 48.89 12.58 -8.09
CA SER A 205 49.66 13.79 -8.39
C SER A 205 51.13 13.69 -7.95
N ARG A 206 51.42 13.01 -6.83
CA ARG A 206 52.80 12.76 -6.38
C ARG A 206 53.58 11.79 -7.28
N GLN A 207 52.93 10.79 -7.87
CA GLN A 207 53.59 9.85 -8.80
C GLN A 207 53.91 10.44 -10.18
N LEU A 208 53.31 11.58 -10.54
CA LEU A 208 53.54 12.28 -11.81
C LEU A 208 54.51 13.47 -11.67
N GLY A 209 54.93 13.81 -10.45
CA GLY A 209 55.81 14.95 -10.16
C GLY A 209 57.31 14.64 -10.13
N ASP A 210 57.72 13.37 -10.14
CA ASP A 210 59.13 12.95 -9.97
C ASP A 210 59.84 12.58 -11.29
N ASN A 211 59.32 13.01 -12.44
CA ASN A 211 60.00 12.89 -13.74
C ASN A 211 60.21 14.26 -14.38
N CYS A 212 61.08 15.09 -13.78
CA CYS A 212 61.83 16.18 -14.41
C CYS A 212 63.08 16.49 -13.58
#